data_AF-A0A1F4V5Y5-F1
#
_entry.id   AF-A0A1F4V5Y5-F1
#
_cell.length_a   1.000
_cell.length_b   1.000
_cell.length_c   1.000
_cell.angle_alpha   90.00
_cell.angle_beta   90.00
_cell.angle_gamma   90.00
#
_symmetry.space_group_name_H-M   'P 1'
#
loop_
_entity.id
_entity.type
_entity.pdbx_description
1 polymer ?
#
loop_
_entity_poly.entity_id
_entity_poly.type
_entity_poly.pdbx_seq_one_letter_code
_entity_poly.pdbx_strand_id
1 'polypeptide(L)'
;MQLDLQTNDHLAEVIRTAGSIAVIPAKLSPVDSFCAGAGLHLMLKSLEKRSKIFYPGAIPDECKDLVDEKDIVSSFSQRQLTVSIDYSGEHEAKAWYEPETEILKVKLAPVSKDFDPALKVKTRLDTGFDFDTAIVLGANEFEDLGYMFTEIQRDLAKATIVDISNSGKNSRFGSINVVDTMCDTLSQLIVKRAPLWDLNITTEAAKALLVGITSK
;
A
#
# COMPACT_ATOMS: atom_id res chain seq x y z
N MET A 1 -6.69 16.27 -25.13
CA MET A 1 -7.76 15.26 -25.26
C MET A 1 -7.19 13.88 -25.62
N GLN A 2 -6.44 13.71 -26.72
CA GLN A 2 -5.90 12.40 -27.12
C GLN A 2 -4.81 11.84 -26.16
N LEU A 3 -3.88 12.68 -25.69
CA LEU A 3 -2.86 12.28 -24.71
C LEU A 3 -3.48 11.88 -23.35
N ASP A 4 -4.57 12.54 -22.96
CA ASP A 4 -5.26 12.28 -21.70
C ASP A 4 -6.02 10.95 -21.73
N LEU A 5 -6.64 10.62 -22.87
CA LEU A 5 -7.27 9.30 -23.10
C LEU A 5 -6.24 8.17 -23.02
N GLN A 6 -5.09 8.30 -23.70
CA GLN A 6 -4.03 7.29 -23.65
C GLN A 6 -3.50 7.06 -22.23
N THR A 7 -3.35 8.13 -21.43
CA THR A 7 -2.94 8.01 -20.02
C THR A 7 -4.00 7.26 -19.19
N ASN A 8 -5.30 7.54 -19.39
CA ASN A 8 -6.36 6.84 -18.66
C ASN A 8 -6.42 5.36 -19.05
N ASP A 9 -6.35 5.03 -20.35
CA ASP A 9 -6.33 3.65 -20.83
C ASP A 9 -5.12 2.87 -20.28
N HIS A 10 -3.95 3.51 -20.23
CA HIS A 10 -2.75 2.91 -19.67
C HIS A 10 -2.86 2.67 -18.16
N LEU A 11 -3.42 3.63 -17.41
CA LEU A 11 -3.64 3.47 -15.98
C LEU A 11 -4.68 2.39 -15.66
N ALA A 12 -5.77 2.31 -16.45
CA ALA A 12 -6.75 1.23 -16.34
C ALA A 12 -6.09 -0.15 -16.49
N GLU A 13 -5.18 -0.30 -17.46
CA GLU A 13 -4.43 -1.55 -17.65
C GLU A 13 -3.47 -1.85 -16.50
N VAL A 14 -2.75 -0.84 -15.98
CA VAL A 14 -1.89 -1.01 -14.80
C VAL A 14 -2.71 -1.49 -13.60
N ILE A 15 -3.85 -0.86 -13.31
CA ILE A 15 -4.74 -1.29 -12.22
C ILE A 15 -5.23 -2.72 -12.47
N ARG A 16 -5.63 -3.05 -13.69
CA ARG A 16 -6.14 -4.40 -14.06
C ARG A 16 -5.07 -5.48 -13.87
N THR A 17 -3.82 -5.20 -14.18
CA THR A 17 -2.72 -6.18 -14.12
C THR A 17 -1.96 -6.22 -12.80
N ALA A 18 -2.06 -5.16 -11.98
CA ALA A 18 -1.43 -5.09 -10.66
C ALA A 18 -1.88 -6.24 -9.74
N GLY A 19 -0.92 -6.88 -9.09
CA GLY A 19 -1.11 -7.94 -8.11
C GLY A 19 -1.14 -7.45 -6.65
N SER A 20 -0.43 -6.36 -6.34
CA SER A 20 -0.55 -5.64 -5.06
C SER A 20 -0.24 -4.15 -5.21
N ILE A 21 -1.13 -3.32 -4.66
CA ILE A 21 -1.12 -1.86 -4.86
C ILE A 21 -0.91 -1.15 -3.52
N ALA A 22 0.15 -0.36 -3.42
CA ALA A 22 0.32 0.62 -2.35
C ALA A 22 -0.35 1.94 -2.74
N VAL A 23 -1.29 2.42 -1.93
CA VAL A 23 -1.86 3.76 -2.06
C VAL A 23 -1.17 4.66 -1.06
N ILE A 24 -0.55 5.74 -1.52
CA ILE A 24 0.40 6.53 -0.74
C ILE A 24 -0.05 8.00 -0.72
N PRO A 25 -0.89 8.40 0.25
CA PRO A 25 -1.23 9.80 0.48
C PRO A 25 -0.04 10.63 0.95
N ALA A 26 0.21 11.76 0.31
CA ALA A 26 1.21 12.73 0.75
C ALA A 26 0.71 13.54 1.96
N LYS A 27 1.65 14.02 2.77
CA LYS A 27 1.36 14.79 4.00
C LYS A 27 1.01 16.25 3.78
N LEU A 28 1.20 16.79 2.57
CA LEU A 28 1.04 18.22 2.29
C LEU A 28 -0.40 18.72 2.49
N SER A 29 -1.40 17.89 2.17
CA SER A 29 -2.82 18.13 2.45
C SER A 29 -3.40 16.88 3.12
N PRO A 30 -3.18 16.69 4.44
CA PRO A 30 -3.29 15.38 5.06
C PRO A 30 -4.72 14.81 5.07
N VAL A 31 -5.75 15.66 5.20
CA VAL A 31 -7.15 15.20 5.19
C VAL A 31 -7.57 14.79 3.78
N ASP A 32 -7.44 15.69 2.80
CA ASP A 32 -7.88 15.42 1.43
C ASP A 32 -7.04 14.33 0.75
N SER A 33 -5.70 14.34 0.89
CA SER A 33 -4.86 13.26 0.35
C SER A 33 -5.23 11.91 0.94
N PHE A 34 -5.48 11.84 2.25
CA PHE A 34 -5.89 10.58 2.89
C PHE A 34 -7.28 10.14 2.41
N CYS A 35 -8.25 11.05 2.33
CA CYS A 35 -9.59 10.78 1.82
C CYS A 35 -9.59 10.30 0.36
N ALA A 36 -8.79 10.94 -0.50
CA ALA A 36 -8.57 10.53 -1.88
C ALA A 36 -7.98 9.11 -1.95
N GLY A 37 -6.99 8.83 -1.11
CA GLY A 37 -6.38 7.50 -0.99
C GLY A 37 -7.32 6.44 -0.46
N ALA A 38 -8.10 6.77 0.57
CA ALA A 38 -9.13 5.90 1.14
C ALA A 38 -10.20 5.54 0.10
N GLY A 39 -10.73 6.53 -0.62
CA GLY A 39 -11.67 6.32 -1.71
C GLY A 39 -11.13 5.40 -2.78
N LEU A 40 -9.89 5.66 -3.23
CA LEU A 40 -9.22 4.82 -4.22
C LEU A 40 -9.00 3.39 -3.72
N HIS A 41 -8.51 3.23 -2.50
CA HIS A 41 -8.29 1.94 -1.85
C HIS A 41 -9.59 1.10 -1.78
N LEU A 42 -10.71 1.72 -1.41
CA LEU A 42 -12.01 1.05 -1.33
C LEU A 42 -12.50 0.58 -2.71
N MET A 43 -12.34 1.41 -3.75
CA MET A 43 -12.65 1.01 -5.12
C MET A 43 -11.76 -0.15 -5.59
N LEU A 44 -10.45 -0.10 -5.31
CA LEU A 44 -9.53 -1.19 -5.64
C LEU A 44 -9.89 -2.50 -4.92
N LYS A 45 -10.27 -2.43 -3.63
CA LYS A 45 -10.75 -3.61 -2.89
C LYS A 45 -12.04 -4.18 -3.45
N SER A 46 -12.93 -3.35 -3.99
CA SER A 46 -14.16 -3.81 -4.65
C SER A 46 -13.89 -4.64 -5.92
N LEU A 47 -12.70 -4.46 -6.52
CA LEU A 47 -12.18 -5.27 -7.62
C LEU A 47 -11.29 -6.44 -7.13
N GLU A 48 -11.37 -6.78 -5.85
CA GLU A 48 -10.58 -7.83 -5.20
C GLU A 48 -9.05 -7.62 -5.29
N LYS A 49 -8.60 -6.40 -5.55
CA LYS A 49 -7.17 -6.07 -5.54
C LYS A 49 -6.63 -6.06 -4.12
N ARG A 50 -5.41 -6.59 -3.95
CA ARG A 50 -4.66 -6.45 -2.71
C ARG A 50 -4.14 -5.02 -2.62
N SER A 51 -4.93 -4.13 -2.02
CA SER A 51 -4.56 -2.74 -1.79
C SER A 51 -4.27 -2.49 -0.31
N LYS A 52 -3.28 -1.65 -0.01
CA LYS A 52 -3.01 -1.10 1.33
C LYS A 52 -2.69 0.38 1.25
N ILE A 53 -3.04 1.12 2.29
CA ILE A 53 -2.74 2.55 2.42
C ILE A 53 -1.45 2.69 3.23
N PHE A 54 -0.45 3.34 2.65
CA PHE A 54 0.82 3.62 3.31
C PHE A 54 0.75 5.02 3.90
N TYR A 55 0.66 5.10 5.23
CA TYR A 55 0.50 6.38 5.91
C TYR A 55 1.26 6.41 7.25
N PRO A 56 2.47 6.99 7.30
CA PRO A 56 3.34 7.00 8.49
C PRO A 56 2.87 7.87 9.67
N GLY A 57 1.74 8.56 9.53
CA GLY A 57 1.28 9.60 10.45
C GLY A 57 0.04 9.18 11.23
N ALA A 58 -0.34 10.03 12.19
CA ALA A 58 -1.67 9.94 12.79
C ALA A 58 -2.72 10.22 11.72
N ILE A 59 -3.66 9.28 11.56
CA ILE A 59 -4.82 9.46 10.67
C ILE A 59 -5.63 10.65 11.19
N PRO A 60 -6.01 11.62 10.34
CA PRO A 60 -6.86 12.73 10.75
C PRO A 60 -8.16 12.23 11.41
N ASP A 61 -8.67 12.96 12.40
CA ASP A 61 -9.82 12.50 13.20
C ASP A 61 -11.05 12.23 12.34
N GLU A 62 -11.29 13.07 11.33
CA GLU A 62 -12.37 12.95 10.35
C GLU A 62 -12.24 11.72 9.45
N CYS A 63 -11.05 11.11 9.39
CA CYS A 63 -10.72 10.01 8.50
C CYS A 63 -10.69 8.63 9.18
N LYS A 64 -10.75 8.57 10.52
CA LYS A 64 -10.54 7.34 11.32
C LYS A 64 -11.46 6.19 10.94
N ASP A 65 -12.72 6.49 10.59
CA ASP A 65 -13.74 5.49 10.29
C ASP A 65 -13.97 5.30 8.78
N LEU A 66 -13.08 5.82 7.92
CA LEU A 66 -13.23 5.70 6.47
C LEU A 66 -12.71 4.37 5.92
N VAL A 67 -11.77 3.73 6.61
CA VAL A 67 -11.11 2.49 6.19
C VAL A 67 -10.76 1.62 7.41
N ASP A 68 -10.65 0.30 7.20
CA ASP A 68 -10.22 -0.61 8.27
C ASP A 68 -8.76 -0.33 8.66
N GLU A 69 -8.46 -0.28 9.96
CA GLU A 69 -7.09 -0.05 10.47
C GLU A 69 -6.08 -1.09 9.93
N LYS A 70 -6.51 -2.33 9.74
CA LYS A 70 -5.68 -3.42 9.17
C LYS A 70 -5.21 -3.12 7.74
N ASP A 71 -5.88 -2.21 7.03
CA ASP A 71 -5.55 -1.83 5.67
C ASP A 71 -4.55 -0.67 5.60
N ILE A 72 -4.15 -0.14 6.76
CA ILE A 72 -3.19 0.93 6.89
C ILE A 72 -1.84 0.36 7.33
N VAL A 73 -0.80 0.70 6.58
CA VAL A 73 0.60 0.41 6.90
C VAL A 73 1.22 1.71 7.38
N SER A 74 1.48 1.79 8.69
CA SER A 74 2.06 2.97 9.36
C SER A 74 3.50 2.76 9.82
N SER A 75 3.97 1.51 9.83
CA SER A 75 5.35 1.13 10.10
C SER A 75 5.95 0.44 8.89
N PHE A 76 7.09 0.94 8.43
CA PHE A 76 7.80 0.45 7.25
C PHE A 76 9.12 -0.25 7.60
N SER A 77 9.53 -0.19 8.86
CA SER A 77 10.87 -0.55 9.33
C SER A 77 10.98 -1.97 9.90
N GLN A 78 9.87 -2.63 10.23
CA GLN A 78 9.93 -3.96 10.84
C GLN A 78 10.05 -5.05 9.77
N ARG A 79 11.29 -5.33 9.38
CA ARG A 79 11.63 -6.61 8.77
C ARG A 79 11.50 -7.70 9.84
N GLN A 80 10.50 -8.55 9.73
CA GLN A 80 10.30 -9.68 10.63
C GLN A 80 10.87 -10.94 9.96
N LEU A 81 11.86 -11.59 10.59
CA LEU A 81 12.28 -12.92 10.15
C LEU A 81 11.31 -13.96 10.73
N THR A 82 10.51 -14.57 9.87
CA THR A 82 9.63 -15.68 10.22
C THR A 82 10.31 -17.01 9.87
N VAL A 83 10.45 -17.88 10.88
CA VAL A 83 10.89 -19.27 10.72
C VAL A 83 9.68 -20.17 10.89
N SER A 84 9.24 -20.80 9.80
CA SER A 84 8.13 -21.77 9.80
C SER A 84 8.67 -23.18 9.83
N ILE A 85 8.17 -24.01 10.75
CA ILE A 85 8.52 -25.42 10.87
C ILE A 85 7.25 -26.24 10.63
N ASP A 86 7.22 -27.04 9.57
CA ASP A 86 6.15 -28.01 9.32
C ASP A 86 6.32 -29.22 10.23
N TYR A 87 5.54 -29.26 11.32
CA TYR A 87 5.54 -30.35 12.29
C TYR A 87 4.42 -31.35 12.06
N SER A 88 3.85 -31.39 10.84
CA SER A 88 2.84 -32.39 10.48
C SER A 88 3.39 -33.81 10.73
N GLY A 89 2.63 -34.61 11.50
CA GLY A 89 3.03 -35.95 11.95
C GLY A 89 3.77 -35.99 13.29
N GLU A 90 4.23 -34.86 13.82
CA GLU A 90 4.97 -34.76 15.09
C GLU A 90 4.03 -34.38 16.25
N HIS A 91 3.03 -35.22 16.55
CA HIS A 91 1.91 -34.89 17.44
C HIS A 91 2.30 -34.55 18.89
N GLU A 92 3.46 -35.02 19.35
CA GLU A 92 3.97 -34.76 20.71
C GLU A 92 4.98 -33.61 20.76
N ALA A 93 5.33 -33.02 19.61
CA ALA A 93 6.38 -32.03 19.52
C ALA A 93 5.99 -30.72 20.21
N LYS A 94 6.94 -30.16 20.96
CA LYS A 94 6.83 -28.86 21.61
C LYS A 94 7.87 -27.93 21.02
N ALA A 95 7.44 -26.70 20.70
CA ALA A 95 8.32 -25.65 20.23
C ALA A 95 8.67 -24.68 21.36
N TRP A 96 9.92 -24.22 21.40
CA TRP A 96 10.37 -23.14 22.27
C TRP A 96 11.54 -22.40 21.63
N TYR A 97 11.91 -21.25 22.19
CA TYR A 97 13.06 -20.49 21.73
C TYR A 97 14.05 -20.24 22.87
N GLU A 98 15.33 -20.17 22.52
CA GLU A 98 16.43 -19.89 23.43
C GLU A 98 17.26 -18.73 22.86
N PRO A 99 17.18 -17.54 23.45
CA PRO A 99 18.06 -16.44 23.10
C PRO A 99 19.44 -16.66 23.72
N GLU A 100 20.48 -16.71 22.87
CA GLU A 100 21.89 -16.55 23.22
C GLU A 100 22.37 -15.19 22.71
N THR A 101 23.51 -14.68 23.22
CA THR A 101 23.98 -13.29 23.05
C THR A 101 23.70 -12.69 21.66
N GLU A 102 24.04 -13.42 20.59
CA GLU A 102 23.89 -12.97 19.20
C GLU A 102 23.09 -13.98 18.35
N ILE A 103 22.49 -15.01 18.97
CA ILE A 103 21.86 -16.13 18.26
C ILE A 103 20.51 -16.46 18.91
N LEU A 104 19.43 -16.39 18.13
CA LEU A 104 18.14 -16.95 18.51
C LEU A 104 18.04 -18.40 18.03
N LYS A 105 17.92 -19.35 18.95
CA LYS A 105 17.66 -20.76 18.63
C LYS A 105 16.17 -21.04 18.73
N VAL A 106 15.57 -21.54 17.66
CA VAL A 106 14.20 -22.10 17.68
C VAL A 106 14.33 -23.62 17.77
N LYS A 107 13.69 -24.25 18.75
CA LYS A 107 13.76 -25.69 19.01
C LYS A 107 12.39 -26.33 18.89
N LEU A 108 12.36 -27.56 18.40
CA LEU A 108 11.19 -28.42 18.31
C LEU A 108 11.60 -29.82 18.79
N ALA A 109 10.92 -30.37 19.80
CA ALA A 109 11.19 -31.73 20.28
C ALA A 109 9.99 -32.39 20.99
N PRO A 110 9.88 -33.73 20.96
CA PRO A 110 10.67 -34.64 20.12
C PRO A 110 10.28 -34.52 18.64
N VAL A 111 11.19 -34.90 17.74
CA VAL A 111 10.90 -35.07 16.31
C VAL A 111 11.32 -36.46 15.87
N SER A 112 10.62 -37.01 14.88
CA SER A 112 10.90 -38.31 14.28
C SER A 112 12.32 -38.40 13.65
N LYS A 113 12.82 -39.63 13.44
CA LYS A 113 14.15 -39.85 12.84
C LYS A 113 14.22 -39.43 11.37
N ASP A 114 13.08 -39.44 10.69
CA ASP A 114 12.88 -39.05 9.30
C ASP A 114 12.53 -37.56 9.14
N PHE A 115 12.54 -36.78 10.23
CA PHE A 115 12.38 -35.34 10.15
C PHE A 115 13.52 -34.71 9.34
N ASP A 116 13.20 -34.20 8.15
CA ASP A 116 14.15 -33.49 7.27
C ASP A 116 13.96 -31.96 7.38
N PRO A 117 14.90 -31.24 8.03
CA PRO A 117 14.82 -29.79 8.14
C PRO A 117 14.85 -29.07 6.79
N ALA A 118 15.50 -29.62 5.77
CA ALA A 118 15.62 -28.97 4.46
C ALA A 118 14.27 -28.87 3.74
N LEU A 119 13.34 -29.80 4.03
CA LEU A 119 12.00 -29.82 3.47
C LEU A 119 10.96 -29.16 4.39
N LYS A 120 11.15 -29.28 5.71
CA LYS A 120 10.17 -28.86 6.72
C LYS A 120 10.41 -27.47 7.30
N VAL A 121 11.61 -26.90 7.19
CA VAL A 121 11.93 -25.56 7.70
C VAL A 121 11.99 -24.56 6.56
N LYS A 122 11.20 -23.49 6.67
CA LYS A 122 11.19 -22.37 5.72
C LYS A 122 11.47 -21.07 6.46
N THR A 123 12.40 -20.28 5.95
CA THR A 123 12.62 -18.92 6.44
C THR A 123 12.02 -17.93 5.44
N ARG A 124 11.37 -16.90 5.97
CA ARG A 124 10.87 -15.78 5.19
C ARG A 124 11.23 -14.51 5.94
N LEU A 125 11.86 -13.57 5.27
CA LEU A 125 11.93 -12.22 5.78
C LEU A 125 10.63 -11.56 5.36
N ASP A 126 9.70 -11.41 6.30
CA ASP A 126 8.55 -10.54 6.15
C ASP A 126 9.10 -9.12 6.09
N THR A 127 9.22 -8.59 4.87
CA THR A 127 9.25 -7.16 4.64
C THR A 127 7.86 -6.59 4.95
N GLY A 128 7.69 -5.28 4.94
CA GLY A 128 6.34 -4.71 4.97
C GLY A 128 5.45 -5.27 3.85
N PHE A 129 4.28 -4.67 3.65
CA PHE A 129 3.44 -5.05 2.50
C PHE A 129 4.20 -4.86 1.17
N ASP A 130 4.50 -5.94 0.46
CA ASP A 130 5.12 -5.89 -0.87
C ASP A 130 4.09 -5.45 -1.93
N PHE A 131 4.46 -4.49 -2.77
CA PHE A 131 3.62 -3.97 -3.85
C PHE A 131 4.37 -3.94 -5.19
N ASP A 132 3.65 -4.21 -6.27
CA ASP A 132 4.15 -4.06 -7.65
C ASP A 132 3.71 -2.74 -8.30
N THR A 133 2.76 -2.04 -7.68
CA THR A 133 2.24 -0.75 -8.12
C THR A 133 2.12 0.20 -6.93
N ALA A 134 2.62 1.42 -7.08
CA ALA A 134 2.47 2.49 -6.10
C ALA A 134 1.67 3.64 -6.71
N ILE A 135 0.55 4.00 -6.08
CA ILE A 135 -0.24 5.17 -6.45
C ILE A 135 0.00 6.26 -5.42
N VAL A 136 0.76 7.28 -5.80
CA VAL A 136 1.15 8.40 -4.95
C VAL A 136 0.19 9.57 -5.18
N LEU A 137 -0.35 10.11 -4.09
CA LEU A 137 -1.42 11.13 -4.13
C LEU A 137 -0.94 12.42 -3.49
N GLY A 138 -0.89 13.50 -4.26
CA GLY A 138 -0.70 14.86 -3.73
C GLY A 138 0.73 15.26 -3.40
N ALA A 139 1.72 14.43 -3.72
CA ALA A 139 3.13 14.81 -3.64
C ALA A 139 3.52 15.68 -4.84
N ASN A 140 4.45 16.61 -4.68
CA ASN A 140 5.07 17.31 -5.81
C ASN A 140 6.32 16.57 -6.31
N GLU A 141 7.00 15.86 -5.42
CA GLU A 141 8.21 15.07 -5.67
C GLU A 141 8.31 13.95 -4.63
N PHE A 142 9.22 12.99 -4.80
CA PHE A 142 9.33 11.84 -3.89
C PHE A 142 9.66 12.24 -2.46
N GLU A 143 10.42 13.33 -2.30
CA GLU A 143 10.86 13.89 -1.04
C GLU A 143 9.68 14.34 -0.16
N ASP A 144 8.54 14.69 -0.76
CA ASP A 144 7.31 15.05 -0.04
C ASP A 144 6.69 13.87 0.75
N LEU A 145 7.12 12.63 0.47
CA LEU A 145 6.74 11.46 1.25
C LEU A 145 7.52 11.35 2.58
N GLY A 146 8.56 12.18 2.76
CA GLY A 146 9.38 12.24 3.97
C GLY A 146 10.11 10.93 4.25
N TYR A 147 10.21 10.55 5.53
CA TYR A 147 10.96 9.36 5.95
C TYR A 147 10.42 8.04 5.34
N MET A 148 9.15 7.99 4.95
CA MET A 148 8.60 6.81 4.28
C MET A 148 9.36 6.53 2.99
N PHE A 149 9.69 7.57 2.22
CA PHE A 149 10.43 7.42 0.98
C PHE A 149 11.73 6.64 1.18
N THR A 150 12.49 6.95 2.24
CA THR A 150 13.74 6.26 2.55
C THR A 150 13.53 4.80 2.94
N GLU A 151 12.44 4.49 3.65
CA GLU A 151 12.14 3.13 4.09
C GLU A 151 11.68 2.22 2.94
N ILE A 152 10.85 2.73 2.03
CA ILE A 152 10.27 1.96 0.91
C ILE A 152 10.96 2.20 -0.43
N GLN A 153 12.11 2.89 -0.45
CA GLN A 153 12.79 3.30 -1.68
C GLN A 153 13.06 2.12 -2.64
N ARG A 154 13.45 0.97 -2.07
CA ARG A 154 13.76 -0.24 -2.84
C ARG A 154 12.52 -0.88 -3.45
N ASP A 155 11.38 -0.73 -2.80
CA ASP A 155 10.10 -1.27 -3.26
C ASP A 155 9.53 -0.35 -4.36
N LEU A 156 9.58 0.97 -4.16
CA LEU A 156 9.26 1.96 -5.18
C LEU A 156 10.09 1.78 -6.46
N ALA A 157 11.39 1.49 -6.34
CA ALA A 157 12.26 1.29 -7.50
C ALA A 157 11.89 0.07 -8.38
N LYS A 158 11.11 -0.88 -7.84
CA LYS A 158 10.65 -2.07 -8.57
C LYS A 158 9.20 -1.97 -9.02
N ALA A 159 8.44 -1.04 -8.43
CA ALA A 159 7.02 -0.87 -8.70
C ALA A 159 6.77 0.05 -9.89
N THR A 160 5.63 -0.11 -10.55
CA THR A 160 5.09 0.92 -11.43
C THR A 160 4.55 2.06 -10.58
N ILE A 161 5.02 3.29 -10.84
CA ILE A 161 4.65 4.47 -10.05
C ILE A 161 3.62 5.29 -10.82
N VAL A 162 2.46 5.47 -10.19
CA VAL A 162 1.37 6.34 -10.66
C VAL A 162 1.35 7.57 -9.77
N ASP A 163 1.68 8.73 -10.33
CA ASP A 163 1.64 10.03 -9.66
C ASP A 163 0.32 10.72 -9.98
N ILE A 164 -0.46 11.05 -8.94
CA ILE A 164 -1.75 11.73 -9.04
C ILE A 164 -1.69 13.01 -8.23
N SER A 165 -1.90 14.15 -8.88
CA SER A 165 -1.79 15.46 -8.24
C SER A 165 -2.73 16.50 -8.83
N ASN A 166 -3.19 17.44 -8.02
CA ASN A 166 -3.83 18.67 -8.47
C ASN A 166 -2.91 19.90 -8.33
N SER A 167 -1.64 19.70 -7.98
CA SER A 167 -0.68 20.79 -7.78
C SER A 167 0.03 21.17 -9.09
N GLY A 168 0.06 22.47 -9.39
CA GLY A 168 0.87 23.01 -10.49
C GLY A 168 2.39 22.95 -10.25
N LYS A 169 2.82 22.59 -9.03
CA LYS A 169 4.23 22.41 -8.66
C LYS A 169 4.71 20.96 -8.81
N ASN A 170 3.81 20.03 -9.14
CA ASN A 170 4.15 18.63 -9.26
C ASN A 170 5.15 18.38 -10.41
N SER A 171 6.19 17.59 -10.11
CA SER A 171 7.32 17.30 -11.00
C SER A 171 7.06 16.17 -11.98
N ARG A 172 5.91 15.49 -11.88
CA ARG A 172 5.51 14.35 -12.72
C ARG A 172 6.52 13.21 -12.62
N PHE A 173 6.77 12.77 -11.40
CA PHE A 173 7.83 11.81 -11.08
C PHE A 173 7.43 10.34 -11.31
N GLY A 174 6.16 10.07 -11.60
CA GLY A 174 5.67 8.73 -11.89
C GLY A 174 6.01 8.25 -13.30
N SER A 175 5.95 6.94 -13.51
CA SER A 175 5.88 6.35 -14.86
C SER A 175 4.55 6.69 -15.56
N ILE A 176 3.49 6.94 -14.78
CA ILE A 176 2.20 7.45 -15.23
C ILE A 176 1.89 8.68 -14.38
N ASN A 177 1.51 9.79 -15.01
CA ASN A 177 1.27 11.06 -14.32
C ASN A 177 -0.12 11.61 -14.65
N VAL A 178 -1.00 11.64 -13.67
CA VAL A 178 -2.34 12.25 -13.74
C VAL A 178 -2.31 13.55 -12.95
N VAL A 179 -2.04 14.66 -13.64
CA VAL A 179 -1.99 15.98 -13.02
C VAL A 179 -3.10 16.87 -13.59
N ASP A 180 -4.02 17.31 -12.73
CA ASP A 180 -5.15 18.16 -13.11
C ASP A 180 -5.29 19.35 -12.15
N THR A 181 -4.68 20.48 -12.52
CA THR A 181 -4.65 21.71 -11.70
C THR A 181 -5.99 22.46 -11.69
N MET A 182 -7.00 21.96 -12.40
CA MET A 182 -8.35 22.54 -12.39
C MET A 182 -9.24 21.91 -11.31
N CYS A 183 -8.74 20.91 -10.58
CA CYS A 183 -9.45 20.30 -9.45
C CYS A 183 -9.00 20.98 -8.15
N ASP A 184 -9.96 21.45 -7.35
CA ASP A 184 -9.66 22.15 -6.09
C ASP A 184 -9.08 21.17 -5.04
N THR A 185 -9.49 19.89 -5.11
CA THR A 185 -9.04 18.83 -4.22
C THR A 185 -8.61 17.57 -5.00
N LEU A 186 -7.76 16.74 -4.39
CA LEU A 186 -7.41 15.41 -4.89
C LEU A 186 -8.63 14.51 -4.92
N SER A 187 -9.50 14.58 -3.92
CA SER A 187 -10.73 13.80 -3.89
C SER A 187 -11.64 14.13 -5.08
N GLN A 188 -11.74 15.41 -5.49
CA GLN A 188 -12.45 15.80 -6.71
C GLN A 188 -11.79 15.23 -7.97
N LEU A 189 -10.45 15.24 -8.03
CA LEU A 189 -9.71 14.63 -9.14
C LEU A 189 -10.02 13.13 -9.24
N ILE A 190 -10.01 12.41 -8.12
CA ILE A 190 -10.34 10.97 -8.09
C ILE A 190 -11.79 10.74 -8.54
N VAL A 191 -12.78 11.51 -8.08
CA VAL A 191 -14.17 11.39 -8.55
C VAL A 191 -14.26 11.58 -10.07
N LYS A 192 -13.55 12.57 -10.61
CA LYS A 192 -13.54 12.87 -12.05
C LYS A 192 -12.90 11.77 -12.89
N ARG A 193 -11.86 11.11 -12.37
CA ARG A 193 -10.98 10.23 -13.16
C ARG A 193 -11.19 8.75 -12.92
N ALA A 194 -11.61 8.33 -11.72
CA ALA A 194 -11.76 6.92 -11.38
C ALA A 194 -12.63 6.11 -12.37
N PRO A 195 -13.77 6.63 -12.88
CA PRO A 195 -14.55 5.91 -13.88
C PRO A 195 -13.83 5.68 -15.21
N LEU A 196 -12.84 6.52 -15.55
CA LEU A 196 -12.00 6.37 -16.75
C LEU A 196 -10.91 5.31 -16.55
N TRP A 197 -10.72 4.82 -15.33
CA TRP A 197 -9.77 3.77 -14.97
C TRP A 197 -10.48 2.44 -14.66
N ASP A 198 -11.73 2.31 -15.13
CA ASP A 198 -12.63 1.18 -14.86
C ASP A 198 -12.90 0.95 -13.35
N LEU A 199 -12.76 1.99 -12.53
CA LEU A 199 -13.10 1.94 -11.11
C LEU A 199 -14.54 2.40 -10.88
N ASN A 200 -15.31 1.55 -10.22
CA ASN A 200 -16.65 1.90 -9.75
C ASN A 200 -16.57 2.57 -8.38
N ILE A 201 -17.08 3.80 -8.27
CA ILE A 201 -17.15 4.52 -7.00
C ILE A 201 -18.23 3.86 -6.12
N THR A 202 -17.81 3.08 -5.13
CA THR A 202 -18.72 2.46 -4.14
C THR A 202 -19.28 3.51 -3.18
N THR A 203 -20.29 3.14 -2.38
CA THR A 203 -20.86 4.04 -1.36
C THR A 203 -19.82 4.46 -0.32
N GLU A 204 -18.96 3.52 0.12
CA GLU A 204 -17.89 3.77 1.07
C GLU A 204 -16.82 4.69 0.45
N ALA A 205 -16.44 4.44 -0.80
CA ALA A 205 -15.50 5.29 -1.52
C ALA A 205 -16.07 6.71 -1.70
N ALA A 206 -17.34 6.84 -2.08
CA ALA A 206 -18.02 8.12 -2.21
C ALA A 206 -18.04 8.90 -0.89
N LYS A 207 -18.29 8.22 0.24
CA LYS A 207 -18.24 8.84 1.56
C LYS A 207 -16.85 9.40 1.87
N ALA A 208 -15.79 8.61 1.64
CA ALA A 208 -14.42 9.06 1.87
C ALA A 208 -14.07 10.27 0.98
N LEU A 209 -14.37 10.20 -0.31
CA LEU A 209 -14.11 11.28 -1.26
C LEU A 209 -14.90 12.56 -0.92
N LEU A 210 -16.14 12.43 -0.46
CA LEU A 210 -16.95 13.57 -0.03
C LEU A 210 -16.35 14.28 1.19
N VAL A 211 -15.82 13.52 2.16
CA VAL A 211 -15.10 14.11 3.31
C VAL A 211 -13.89 14.91 2.81
N GLY A 212 -13.09 14.37 1.90
CA GLY A 212 -11.94 15.10 1.33
C GLY A 212 -12.35 16.36 0.55
N ILE A 213 -13.39 16.29 -0.28
CA ILE A 213 -13.93 17.45 -1.02
C ILE A 213 -14.42 18.56 -0.09
N THR A 214 -15.00 18.20 1.05
CA THR A 214 -15.59 19.16 1.99
C THR A 214 -14.64 19.59 3.12
N SER A 215 -13.51 18.90 3.26
CA SER A 215 -12.43 19.29 4.17
C SER A 215 -11.83 20.62 3.72
N LYS A 216 -11.67 21.55 4.65
CA LYS A 216 -11.05 22.87 4.44
C LYS A 216 -9.69 22.91 5.09
#